data_AF-A0A3C0GS64-F1
#
_entry.id   AF-A0A3C0GS64-F1
#
_cell.length_a   1.000
_cell.length_b   1.000
_cell.length_c   1.000
_cell.angle_alpha   90.00
_cell.angle_beta   90.00
_cell.angle_gamma   90.00
#
_symmetry.space_group_name_H-M   'P 1'
#
loop_
_entity.id
_entity.type
_entity.pdbx_description
1 polymer ?
#
loop_
_entity_poly.entity_id
_entity_poly.type
_entity_poly.pdbx_seq_one_letter_code
_entity_poly.pdbx_strand_id
1 'polypeptide(L)'
;QLVVNRHDEAGGLAPAQIAQRFDLPLLATLPDCHRLRASANHGHLLLQDAPRDPYLRALTPLLARLDPALARALPRGWREKLVLRLGGLPWKTK
;
A
#
# COMPACT_ATOMS: atom_id res chain seq x y z
N GLN A 1 -7.13 -5.57 13.67
CA GLN A 1 -6.41 -4.36 13.22
C GLN A 1 -6.99 -3.95 11.87
N LEU A 2 -7.17 -2.65 11.62
CA LEU A 2 -7.84 -2.10 10.44
C LEU A 2 -6.88 -1.27 9.58
N VAL A 3 -6.91 -1.45 8.27
CA VAL A 3 -6.25 -0.55 7.30
C VAL A 3 -7.33 0.12 6.47
N VAL A 4 -7.36 1.45 6.48
CA VAL A 4 -8.27 2.23 5.63
C VAL A 4 -7.54 2.53 4.33
N ASN A 5 -8.05 1.99 3.22
CA ASN A 5 -7.46 2.20 1.89
C ASN A 5 -8.28 3.22 1.09
N ARG A 6 -7.63 3.91 0.14
CA ARG A 6 -8.23 4.93 -0.72
C ARG A 6 -8.90 6.05 0.05
N HIS A 7 -8.27 6.45 1.15
CA HIS A 7 -8.79 7.52 1.99
C HIS A 7 -8.71 8.85 1.25
N ASP A 8 -9.82 9.58 1.31
CA ASP A 8 -9.99 10.92 0.79
C ASP A 8 -10.48 11.82 1.93
N GLU A 9 -9.78 12.93 2.15
CA GLU A 9 -10.11 13.88 3.23
C GLU A 9 -11.49 14.54 3.00
N ALA A 10 -11.93 14.64 1.74
CA ALA A 10 -13.25 15.16 1.40
C ALA A 10 -14.38 14.11 1.52
N GLY A 11 -14.05 12.84 1.80
CA GLY A 11 -15.00 11.71 1.87
C GLY A 11 -15.93 11.69 3.09
N GLY A 12 -15.84 12.68 3.98
CA GLY A 12 -16.80 12.91 5.07
C GLY A 12 -16.72 11.94 6.26
N LEU A 13 -15.83 10.95 6.24
CA LEU A 13 -15.63 10.01 7.34
C LEU A 13 -14.14 9.84 7.65
N ALA A 14 -13.73 10.23 8.86
CA ALA A 14 -12.33 10.12 9.26
C ALA A 14 -11.94 8.65 9.51
N PRO A 15 -10.69 8.23 9.21
CA PRO A 15 -10.24 6.85 9.43
C PRO A 15 -10.40 6.39 10.88
N ALA A 16 -10.23 7.30 11.85
CA ALA A 16 -10.44 7.03 13.26
C ALA A 16 -11.92 6.72 13.58
N GLN A 17 -12.86 7.39 12.93
CA GLN A 17 -14.30 7.14 13.10
C GLN A 17 -14.69 5.79 12.51
N ILE A 18 -14.10 5.41 11.37
CA ILE A 18 -14.25 4.06 10.80
C ILE A 18 -13.78 3.02 11.81
N ALA A 19 -12.57 3.18 12.34
CA ALA A 19 -11.99 2.28 13.32
C ALA A 19 -12.86 2.12 14.58
N GLN A 20 -13.40 3.22 15.11
CA GLN A 20 -14.32 3.22 16.25
C GLN A 20 -15.61 2.46 15.95
N ARG A 21 -16.23 2.66 14.78
CA ARG A 21 -17.48 1.99 14.40
C ARG A 21 -17.33 0.47 14.28
N PHE A 22 -16.16 0.02 13.85
CA PHE A 22 -15.86 -1.41 13.70
C PHE A 22 -15.25 -2.03 14.96
N ASP A 23 -15.00 -1.25 16.02
CA ASP A 23 -14.30 -1.67 17.24
C ASP A 23 -12.95 -2.37 16.93
N LEU A 24 -12.20 -1.81 15.97
CA LEU A 24 -10.91 -2.33 15.53
C LEU A 24 -9.82 -1.28 15.65
N PRO A 25 -8.62 -1.63 16.13
CA PRO A 25 -7.51 -0.69 16.20
C PRO A 25 -7.05 -0.30 14.79
N LEU A 26 -6.96 1.01 14.52
CA LEU A 26 -6.49 1.56 13.26
C LEU A 26 -4.97 1.36 13.10
N LEU A 27 -4.57 0.59 12.10
CA LEU A 27 -3.18 0.28 11.80
C LEU A 27 -2.55 1.30 10.85
N ALA A 28 -3.24 1.70 9.79
CA ALA A 28 -2.77 2.72 8.85
C ALA A 28 -3.91 3.26 7.99
N THR A 29 -3.65 4.41 7.39
CA THR A 29 -4.50 5.04 6.38
C THR A 29 -3.66 5.21 5.11
N LEU A 30 -4.17 4.71 3.97
CA LEU A 30 -3.56 4.86 2.67
C LEU A 30 -4.37 5.87 1.84
N PRO A 31 -3.72 6.85 1.19
CA PRO A 31 -4.42 7.84 0.37
C PRO A 31 -5.02 7.21 -0.89
N ASP A 32 -5.91 7.92 -1.57
CA ASP A 32 -6.30 7.51 -2.93
C ASP A 32 -5.13 7.57 -3.92
N CYS A 33 -5.12 6.66 -4.89
CA CYS A 33 -4.09 6.58 -5.93
C CYS A 33 -4.72 6.24 -7.28
N HIS A 34 -5.01 7.27 -8.08
CA HIS A 34 -5.59 7.10 -9.41
C HIS A 34 -4.73 6.24 -10.34
N ARG A 35 -3.40 6.30 -10.19
CA ARG A 35 -2.44 5.57 -11.04
C ARG A 35 -2.41 4.07 -10.75
N LEU A 36 -2.80 3.65 -9.55
CA LEU A 36 -2.76 2.25 -9.15
C LEU A 36 -3.59 1.36 -10.10
N ARG A 37 -4.75 1.85 -10.54
CA ARG A 37 -5.59 1.13 -11.51
C ARG A 37 -4.92 1.03 -12.87
N ALA A 38 -4.31 2.10 -13.35
CA ALA A 38 -3.61 2.11 -14.65
C ALA A 38 -2.42 1.15 -14.66
N SER A 39 -1.59 1.17 -13.61
CA SER A 39 -0.49 0.22 -13.42
C SER A 39 -0.97 -1.22 -13.42
N ALA A 40 -2.00 -1.52 -12.63
CA ALA A 40 -2.57 -2.87 -12.55
C ALA A 40 -3.13 -3.37 -13.89
N ASN A 41 -3.77 -2.49 -14.67
CA ASN A 41 -4.27 -2.83 -16.01
C ASN A 41 -3.15 -3.20 -16.99
N HIS A 42 -1.96 -2.61 -16.85
CA HIS A 42 -0.79 -2.95 -17.65
C HIS A 42 0.02 -4.13 -17.07
N GLY A 43 -0.44 -4.75 -15.98
CA GLY A 43 0.33 -5.78 -15.27
C GLY A 43 1.57 -5.24 -14.56
N HIS A 44 1.65 -3.92 -14.38
CA HIS A 44 2.74 -3.25 -13.72
C HIS A 44 2.45 -3.04 -12.24
N LEU A 45 3.52 -3.00 -11.45
CA LEU A 45 3.46 -2.48 -10.09
C LEU A 45 3.43 -0.95 -10.14
N LEU A 46 2.68 -0.32 -9.23
CA LEU A 46 2.69 1.14 -9.09
C LEU A 46 4.11 1.71 -8.91
N LEU A 47 5.00 0.92 -8.32
CA LEU A 47 6.40 1.29 -8.15
C LEU A 47 7.17 1.46 -9.46
N GLN A 48 6.78 0.72 -10.51
CA GLN A 48 7.40 0.83 -11.84
C GLN A 48 6.96 2.12 -12.53
N ASP A 49 5.67 2.47 -12.44
CA ASP A 49 5.11 3.62 -13.15
C ASP A 49 5.22 4.95 -12.37
N ALA A 50 5.21 4.88 -11.03
CA ALA A 50 5.19 6.05 -10.15
C ALA A 50 5.95 5.80 -8.83
N PRO A 51 7.30 5.68 -8.84
CA PRO A 51 8.08 5.27 -7.68
C PRO A 51 8.07 6.24 -6.49
N ARG A 52 7.63 7.49 -6.70
CA ARG A 52 7.56 8.54 -5.67
C ARG A 52 6.13 8.85 -5.23
N ASP A 53 5.16 8.06 -5.67
CA ASP A 53 3.74 8.27 -5.38
C ASP A 53 3.46 8.32 -3.85
N PRO A 54 2.59 9.24 -3.38
CA PRO A 54 2.21 9.32 -1.96
C PRO A 54 1.69 8.01 -1.39
N TYR A 55 0.99 7.20 -2.20
CA TYR A 55 0.51 5.88 -1.82
C TYR A 55 1.64 4.96 -1.38
N LEU A 56 2.73 4.92 -2.16
CA LEU A 56 3.92 4.12 -1.85
C LEU A 56 4.65 4.61 -0.60
N ARG A 57 4.63 5.92 -0.34
CA ARG A 57 5.18 6.47 0.92
C ARG A 57 4.35 6.01 2.12
N ALA A 58 3.03 6.03 2.03
CA ALA A 58 2.12 5.59 3.10
C ALA A 58 2.24 4.08 3.40
N LEU A 59 2.65 3.25 2.44
CA LEU A 59 2.92 1.84 2.66
C LEU A 59 4.14 1.56 3.56
N THR A 60 5.12 2.46 3.58
CA THR A 60 6.38 2.24 4.34
C THR A 60 6.13 2.06 5.85
N PRO A 61 5.42 2.95 6.55
CA PRO A 61 5.11 2.75 7.96
C PRO A 61 4.15 1.58 8.20
N LEU A 62 3.26 1.26 7.25
CA LEU A 62 2.36 0.11 7.36
C LEU A 62 3.14 -1.22 7.37
N LEU A 63 4.06 -1.39 6.42
CA LEU A 63 4.91 -2.59 6.34
C LEU A 63 5.75 -2.77 7.61
N ALA A 64 6.27 -1.68 8.16
CA ALA A 64 7.04 -1.74 9.40
C ALA A 64 6.23 -2.23 10.61
N ARG A 65 4.91 -1.98 10.62
CA ARG A 65 4.00 -2.43 11.68
C ARG A 65 3.49 -3.86 11.45
N LEU A 66 3.31 -4.27 10.20
CA LEU A 66 2.88 -5.62 9.85
C LEU A 66 3.99 -6.65 10.06
N ASP A 67 5.23 -6.27 9.77
CA ASP A 67 6.39 -7.12 9.95
C ASP A 67 7.58 -6.29 10.46
N PRO A 68 7.87 -6.37 11.78
CA PRO A 68 8.99 -5.67 12.40
C PRO A 68 10.35 -6.11 11.87
N ALA A 69 10.45 -7.33 11.31
CA ALA A 69 11.68 -7.84 10.69
C ALA A 69 11.88 -7.20 9.31
N LEU A 70 10.82 -7.00 8.53
CA LEU A 70 10.84 -6.19 7.30
C LEU A 70 11.27 -4.75 7.59
N ALA A 71 10.82 -4.15 8.71
CA ALA A 71 11.23 -2.80 9.12
C ALA A 71 12.75 -2.66 9.33
N ARG A 72 13.39 -3.71 9.85
CA ARG A 72 14.84 -3.75 10.13
C ARG A 72 15.66 -4.06 8.90
N ALA A 73 15.09 -4.84 7.98
CA ALA A 73 15.68 -5.23 6.71
C ALA A 73 15.33 -4.25 5.57
N LEU A 74 14.98 -3.00 5.87
CA LEU A 74 14.52 -1.99 4.89
C LEU A 74 15.69 -1.05 4.52
N PRO A 75 16.70 -1.48 3.71
CA PRO A 75 17.60 -0.51 3.09
C PRO A 75 16.78 0.30 2.09
N ARG A 76 17.14 1.56 1.85
CA ARG A 76 16.46 2.49 0.92
C ARG A 76 16.16 1.93 -0.50
N GLY A 77 16.71 0.77 -0.88
CA GLY A 77 16.54 0.07 -2.17
C GLY A 77 15.63 -1.17 -2.19
N TRP A 78 14.87 -1.54 -1.15
CA TRP A 78 13.90 -2.67 -1.23
C TRP A 78 12.83 -2.47 -2.33
N ARG A 79 12.63 -1.21 -2.74
CA ARG A 79 11.85 -0.83 -3.93
C ARG A 79 12.30 -1.64 -5.17
N GLU A 80 13.61 -1.76 -5.40
CA GLU A 80 14.15 -2.49 -6.55
C GLU A 80 13.95 -4.02 -6.39
N LYS A 81 13.96 -4.54 -5.16
CA LYS A 81 13.76 -5.97 -4.89
C LYS A 81 12.31 -6.44 -5.03
N LEU A 82 11.31 -5.59 -4.78
CA LEU A 82 9.91 -5.95 -5.03
C LEU A 82 9.55 -5.97 -6.51
N VAL A 83 10.16 -5.10 -7.32
CA VAL A 83 10.08 -5.18 -8.79
C VAL A 83 10.55 -6.56 -9.27
N LEU A 84 11.63 -7.09 -8.68
CA LEU A 84 12.20 -8.38 -9.05
C LEU A 84 11.43 -9.60 -8.51
N ARG A 85 10.67 -9.47 -7.42
CA ARG A 85 9.92 -10.59 -6.82
C ARG A 85 8.46 -10.71 -7.23
N LEU A 86 7.83 -9.63 -7.67
CA LEU A 86 6.41 -9.63 -8.05
C LEU A 86 6.17 -9.57 -9.56
N GLY A 87 7.21 -9.34 -10.38
CA GLY A 87 7.12 -9.29 -11.85
C GLY A 87 6.99 -10.64 -12.56
N GLY A 88 6.66 -11.73 -11.86
CA GLY A 88 6.78 -13.08 -12.45
C GLY A 88 5.83 -14.16 -11.91
N LEU A 89 4.76 -13.82 -11.20
CA LEU A 89 3.72 -14.80 -10.88
C LEU A 89 2.58 -14.65 -11.90
N PRO A 90 2.43 -15.58 -12.86
CA PRO A 90 1.30 -15.61 -13.79
C PRO A 90 0.05 -15.89 -12.97
N TRP A 91 -0.56 -14.84 -12.46
CA TRP A 91 -1.86 -14.94 -11.82
C TRP A 91 -2.85 -15.22 -12.96
N LYS A 92 -3.40 -16.44 -12.93
CA LYS A 92 -4.42 -17.01 -13.83
C LYS A 92 -3.85 -17.90 -14.95
N THR A 93 -3.53 -19.14 -14.59
CA THR A 93 -3.67 -20.28 -15.52
C THR A 93 -5.17 -20.62 -15.66
N LYS A 94 -5.69 -20.50 -16.87
CA LYS A 94 -6.77 -21.33 -17.40
C LYS A 94 -6.52 -21.52 -18.89
#